data_AF-G8C0H5-F1
#
_entry.id   AF-G8C0H5-F1
#
_cell.length_a   1.000
_cell.length_b   1.000
_cell.length_c   1.000
_cell.angle_alpha   90.00
_cell.angle_beta   90.00
_cell.angle_gamma   90.00
#
_symmetry.space_group_name_H-M   'P 1'
#
loop_
_entity.id
_entity.type
_entity.pdbx_description
1 polymer ?
#
loop_
_entity_poly.entity_id
_entity_poly.type
_entity_poly.pdbx_seq_one_letter_code
_entity_poly.pdbx_strand_id
1 'polypeptide(L)'
;MENYMKQMFLRRANVLALRNVRFQSSIPELTAKDLPASTVIDSVTKSSSIAPEVNSEKTYTKYSNSVTENAKQHILPVNVEAVYHLPLRNEVKYGDLIADIQLRSYDNENLDFFSDFILRVGYYLGMPMTGPKPLPTRRERWTVIRSPFAQAKSKENFERHTHKRLIRVWDTETEVLNIWLSYINKHAITGVGIKCNVFKRAGLDLEKDEKVESSIFSSLEKQPGKKYKVWMKLLVTRFWNY
;
A
#
# COMPACT_ATOMS: atom_id res chain seq x y z
N MET A 1 -17.18 -17.49 -45.18
CA MET A 1 -16.94 -16.39 -44.21
C MET A 1 -17.48 -16.68 -42.82
N GLU A 2 -18.70 -17.19 -42.64
CA GLU A 2 -19.31 -17.38 -41.31
C GLU A 2 -18.54 -18.32 -40.35
N ASN A 3 -17.90 -19.39 -40.85
CA ASN A 3 -17.13 -20.30 -40.00
C ASN A 3 -15.86 -19.68 -39.40
N TYR A 4 -15.32 -18.59 -39.97
CA TYR A 4 -14.19 -17.87 -39.39
C TYR A 4 -14.61 -16.98 -38.21
N MET A 5 -15.82 -16.41 -38.28
CA MET A 5 -16.40 -15.59 -37.21
C MET A 5 -16.84 -16.43 -36.00
N LYS A 6 -17.33 -17.67 -36.21
CA LYS A 6 -17.65 -18.60 -35.11
C LYS A 6 -16.41 -19.02 -34.30
N GLN A 7 -15.25 -19.25 -34.94
CA GLN A 7 -14.03 -19.58 -34.20
C GLN A 7 -13.48 -18.42 -33.36
N MET A 8 -13.71 -17.16 -33.77
CA MET A 8 -13.24 -16.00 -33.01
C MET A 8 -14.06 -15.77 -31.72
N PHE A 9 -15.35 -16.11 -31.73
CA PHE A 9 -16.25 -15.93 -30.58
C PHE A 9 -15.96 -16.93 -29.45
N LEU A 10 -15.65 -18.19 -29.77
CA LEU A 10 -15.33 -19.24 -28.79
C LEU A 10 -13.98 -19.09 -28.10
N ARG A 11 -13.06 -18.26 -28.60
CA ARG A 11 -11.78 -17.95 -27.91
C ARG A 11 -11.88 -16.86 -26.84
N ARG A 12 -13.03 -16.18 -26.71
CA ARG A 12 -13.22 -15.07 -25.74
C ARG A 12 -13.97 -15.47 -24.46
N ALA A 13 -14.50 -16.70 -24.38
CA ALA A 13 -15.25 -17.21 -23.22
C ALA A 13 -14.37 -17.86 -22.12
N ASN A 14 -13.21 -18.42 -22.47
CA ASN A 14 -12.40 -19.25 -21.56
C ASN A 14 -11.40 -18.50 -20.65
N VAL A 15 -11.60 -17.19 -20.42
CA VAL A 15 -10.77 -16.40 -19.48
C VAL A 15 -11.58 -15.88 -18.27
N LEU A 16 -12.91 -16.04 -18.27
CA LEU A 16 -13.80 -15.59 -17.19
C LEU A 16 -14.26 -16.72 -16.23
N ALA A 17 -13.71 -17.93 -16.38
CA ALA A 17 -14.20 -19.14 -15.70
C ALA A 17 -13.16 -19.86 -14.83
N LEU A 18 -12.23 -19.14 -14.18
CA LEU A 18 -11.39 -19.69 -13.10
C LEU A 18 -11.21 -18.69 -11.94
N ARG A 19 -11.28 -19.23 -10.72
CA ARG A 19 -11.00 -18.56 -9.42
C ARG A 19 -11.97 -17.47 -8.95
N ASN A 20 -13.25 -17.83 -8.83
CA ASN A 20 -13.91 -17.59 -7.55
C ASN A 20 -13.41 -18.65 -6.55
N VAL A 21 -12.51 -18.29 -5.64
CA VAL A 21 -12.17 -19.11 -4.46
C VAL A 21 -12.38 -18.26 -3.23
N ARG A 22 -13.38 -18.64 -2.42
CA ARG A 22 -13.53 -18.15 -1.05
C ARG A 22 -12.25 -18.48 -0.28
N PHE A 23 -11.53 -17.46 0.16
CA PHE A 23 -10.48 -17.64 1.15
C PHE A 23 -11.13 -17.72 2.53
N GLN A 24 -11.52 -18.93 2.96
CA GLN A 24 -11.84 -19.17 4.37
C GLN A 24 -10.53 -19.38 5.12
N SER A 25 -10.21 -18.46 6.03
CA SER A 25 -9.08 -18.57 6.94
C SER A 25 -9.47 -19.47 8.13
N SER A 26 -9.17 -20.76 8.02
CA SER A 26 -9.15 -21.70 9.15
C SER A 26 -7.80 -22.40 9.16
N ILE A 27 -6.85 -21.86 9.93
CA ILE A 27 -5.54 -22.46 10.18
C ILE A 27 -5.71 -23.38 11.39
N PRO A 28 -5.50 -24.71 11.28
CA PRO A 28 -5.37 -25.58 12.45
C PRO A 28 -3.95 -25.48 13.02
N GLU A 29 -3.84 -25.36 14.34
CA GLU A 29 -2.57 -25.37 15.06
C GLU A 29 -1.89 -26.74 14.97
N LEU A 30 -0.61 -26.77 14.58
CA LEU A 30 0.21 -27.99 14.61
C LEU A 30 1.10 -27.97 15.86
N THR A 31 0.66 -28.71 16.88
CA THR A 31 1.41 -28.91 18.13
C THR A 31 2.65 -29.79 17.91
N ALA A 32 3.81 -29.35 18.38
CA ALA A 32 5.07 -30.06 18.24
C ALA A 32 5.16 -31.33 19.10
N LYS A 33 4.78 -32.48 18.50
CA LYS A 33 5.26 -33.83 18.86
C LYS A 33 5.61 -34.56 17.56
N ASP A 34 6.33 -35.67 17.70
CA ASP A 34 6.75 -36.59 16.63
C ASP A 34 8.04 -36.21 15.87
N LEU A 35 9.14 -36.14 16.62
CA LEU A 35 10.49 -36.46 16.14
C LEU A 35 10.81 -37.92 16.47
N PRO A 36 11.14 -38.79 15.49
CA PRO A 36 11.81 -40.05 15.74
C PRO A 36 13.33 -39.95 15.50
N ALA A 37 14.11 -40.60 16.37
CA ALA A 37 15.57 -40.57 16.36
C ALA A 37 16.22 -41.71 15.55
N SER A 38 17.54 -41.60 15.39
CA SER A 38 18.49 -42.53 14.75
C SER A 38 18.30 -44.03 14.99
N THR A 39 18.69 -44.86 14.02
CA THR A 39 19.30 -46.19 14.28
C THR A 39 20.11 -46.73 13.09
N VAL A 40 20.87 -47.79 13.35
CA VAL A 40 21.93 -48.43 12.53
C VAL A 40 21.86 -49.95 12.89
N ILE A 41 22.27 -50.95 12.10
CA ILE A 41 23.25 -51.07 10.99
C ILE A 41 22.80 -52.20 10.02
N ASP A 42 23.48 -52.32 8.86
CA ASP A 42 24.23 -53.53 8.44
C ASP A 42 23.99 -54.21 7.06
N SER A 43 25.10 -54.80 6.63
CA SER A 43 25.60 -55.25 5.31
C SER A 43 25.05 -56.58 4.73
N VAL A 44 25.38 -56.90 3.46
CA VAL A 44 26.19 -58.10 3.03
C VAL A 44 26.26 -58.33 1.48
N THR A 45 27.50 -58.42 0.94
CA THR A 45 28.06 -59.03 -0.32
C THR A 45 27.34 -58.96 -1.71
N LYS A 46 27.95 -58.41 -2.78
CA LYS A 46 29.00 -58.96 -3.74
C LYS A 46 28.51 -60.10 -4.68
N SER A 47 28.84 -60.17 -5.98
CA SER A 47 29.80 -59.41 -6.83
C SER A 47 29.64 -59.64 -8.36
N SER A 48 30.35 -58.80 -9.17
CA SER A 48 30.73 -58.93 -10.60
C SER A 48 29.75 -58.29 -11.63
N SER A 49 30.18 -57.55 -12.66
CA SER A 49 31.55 -57.23 -13.15
C SER A 49 31.63 -55.89 -13.95
N ILE A 50 32.87 -55.39 -14.14
CA ILE A 50 33.33 -54.27 -15.01
C ILE A 50 33.27 -52.84 -14.43
N ALA A 51 34.45 -52.32 -14.07
CA ALA A 51 34.81 -50.90 -13.93
C ALA A 51 36.34 -50.77 -14.15
N PRO A 52 36.87 -49.58 -14.50
CA PRO A 52 37.48 -48.79 -13.43
C PRO A 52 37.04 -47.33 -13.40
N GLU A 53 36.97 -46.77 -12.19
CA GLU A 53 36.68 -45.37 -11.91
C GLU A 53 37.93 -44.49 -12.11
N VAL A 54 37.76 -43.28 -12.67
CA VAL A 54 38.66 -42.16 -12.39
C VAL A 54 37.82 -40.90 -12.18
N ASN A 55 37.90 -40.34 -10.97
CA ASN A 55 37.22 -39.12 -10.58
C ASN A 55 37.71 -37.91 -11.38
N SER A 56 36.77 -37.10 -11.88
CA SER A 56 37.03 -35.71 -12.28
C SER A 56 36.13 -34.71 -11.54
N GLU A 57 35.87 -34.98 -10.27
CA GLU A 57 35.71 -33.87 -9.32
C GLU A 57 37.03 -33.08 -9.29
N LYS A 58 37.02 -31.89 -9.92
CA LYS A 58 37.72 -30.64 -9.50
C LYS A 58 38.00 -29.72 -10.70
N THR A 59 37.24 -28.61 -10.77
CA THR A 59 37.83 -27.28 -11.11
C THR A 59 37.05 -26.09 -10.54
N TYR A 60 36.44 -26.23 -9.36
CA TYR A 60 36.04 -25.06 -8.53
C TYR A 60 36.47 -25.21 -7.06
N THR A 61 37.60 -25.90 -6.79
CA THR A 61 38.14 -26.06 -5.43
C THR A 61 39.41 -25.24 -5.21
N LYS A 62 39.33 -23.91 -5.28
CA LYS A 62 40.34 -23.01 -4.70
C LYS A 62 39.92 -21.53 -4.56
N TYR A 63 38.77 -21.29 -3.93
CA TYR A 63 38.69 -20.17 -2.99
C TYR A 63 38.36 -20.71 -1.61
N SER A 64 39.44 -20.89 -0.85
CA SER A 64 39.45 -21.14 0.59
C SER A 64 38.51 -20.20 1.34
N ASN A 65 37.75 -20.74 2.30
CA ASN A 65 37.81 -20.48 3.74
C ASN A 65 38.47 -19.17 4.26
N SER A 66 38.28 -18.04 3.58
CA SER A 66 38.70 -16.69 4.00
C SER A 66 37.57 -15.65 3.89
N VAL A 67 36.36 -16.09 3.51
CA VAL A 67 35.16 -15.23 3.45
C VAL A 67 34.43 -15.15 4.81
N THR A 68 34.68 -16.11 5.71
CA THR A 68 34.04 -16.23 7.03
C THR A 68 34.38 -15.12 8.02
N GLU A 69 35.38 -14.29 7.75
CA GLU A 69 35.71 -13.10 8.57
C GLU A 69 35.15 -11.79 7.99
N ASN A 70 35.05 -11.68 6.65
CA ASN A 70 34.50 -10.51 5.98
C ASN A 70 32.95 -10.50 5.92
N ALA A 71 32.29 -11.66 6.11
CA ALA A 71 30.83 -11.77 6.13
C ALA A 71 30.13 -10.97 7.26
N LYS A 72 30.87 -10.39 8.21
CA LYS A 72 30.35 -9.54 9.29
C LYS A 72 30.17 -8.07 8.90
N GLN A 73 30.59 -7.64 7.70
CA GLN A 73 30.97 -6.24 7.45
C GLN A 73 29.90 -5.31 6.86
N HIS A 74 28.66 -5.74 6.62
CA HIS A 74 27.57 -4.76 6.45
C HIS A 74 26.17 -5.31 6.79
N ILE A 75 25.90 -5.50 8.09
CA ILE A 75 24.53 -5.63 8.58
C ILE A 75 23.86 -4.25 8.40
N LEU A 76 22.98 -4.12 7.41
CA LEU A 76 22.17 -2.91 7.26
C LEU A 76 21.21 -2.81 8.47
N PRO A 77 21.03 -1.61 9.06
CA PRO A 77 20.04 -1.45 10.11
C PRO A 77 18.63 -1.63 9.54
N VAL A 78 17.72 -2.18 10.35
CA VAL A 78 16.37 -2.62 9.91
C VAL A 78 15.57 -1.52 9.21
N ASN A 79 15.77 -0.25 9.58
CA ASN A 79 15.13 0.89 8.91
C ASN A 79 15.63 1.12 7.47
N VAL A 80 16.92 0.90 7.21
CA VAL A 80 17.52 0.97 5.86
C VAL A 80 17.10 -0.23 5.03
N GLU A 81 17.11 -1.44 5.61
CA GLU A 81 16.59 -2.65 4.98
C GLU A 81 15.11 -2.50 4.58
N ALA A 82 14.27 -1.98 5.47
CA ALA A 82 12.86 -1.74 5.20
C ALA A 82 12.59 -0.77 4.03
N VAL A 83 13.50 0.17 3.74
CA VAL A 83 13.38 1.07 2.58
C VAL A 83 13.54 0.33 1.25
N TYR A 84 14.43 -0.67 1.19
CA TYR A 84 14.63 -1.49 -0.02
C TYR A 84 13.50 -2.51 -0.26
N HIS A 85 12.62 -2.72 0.72
CA HIS A 85 11.52 -3.66 0.65
C HIS A 85 10.14 -2.99 0.56
N LEU A 86 9.11 -3.81 0.32
CA LEU A 86 7.72 -3.37 0.28
C LEU A 86 7.28 -2.82 1.65
N PRO A 87 6.34 -1.87 1.69
CA PRO A 87 5.89 -1.26 2.94
C PRO A 87 5.22 -2.30 3.84
N LEU A 88 5.74 -2.43 5.05
CA LEU A 88 5.17 -3.25 6.11
C LEU A 88 3.77 -2.74 6.49
N ARG A 89 2.92 -3.62 7.04
CA ARG A 89 1.53 -3.31 7.39
C ARG A 89 1.15 -3.94 8.72
N ASN A 90 0.45 -3.17 9.55
CA ASN A 90 -0.13 -3.65 10.80
C ASN A 90 -1.50 -4.31 10.54
N GLU A 91 -1.86 -5.27 11.40
CA GLU A 91 -3.12 -6.02 11.34
C GLU A 91 -4.33 -5.21 11.82
N VAL A 92 -5.48 -5.42 11.17
CA VAL A 92 -6.77 -4.82 11.56
C VAL A 92 -7.41 -5.73 12.62
N LYS A 93 -7.81 -5.17 13.76
CA LYS A 93 -8.33 -5.91 14.93
C LYS A 93 -9.85 -5.86 15.05
N TYR A 94 -10.44 -4.67 14.91
CA TYR A 94 -11.87 -4.43 15.09
C TYR A 94 -12.58 -4.17 13.75
N GLY A 95 -11.86 -3.63 12.77
CA GLY A 95 -12.45 -3.32 11.45
C GLY A 95 -13.17 -1.97 11.42
N ASP A 96 -12.83 -1.09 12.34
CA ASP A 96 -13.44 0.22 12.48
C ASP A 96 -12.79 1.21 11.50
N LEU A 97 -13.53 1.64 10.47
CA LEU A 97 -13.03 2.65 9.53
C LEU A 97 -13.04 4.02 10.21
N ILE A 98 -11.88 4.66 10.30
CA ILE A 98 -11.72 5.97 10.97
C ILE A 98 -11.33 7.06 9.98
N ALA A 99 -10.60 6.74 8.92
CA ALA A 99 -10.44 7.69 7.80
C ALA A 99 -10.26 6.97 6.46
N ASP A 100 -10.68 7.68 5.40
CA ASP A 100 -10.35 7.34 4.03
C ASP A 100 -9.66 8.52 3.33
N ILE A 101 -8.51 8.25 2.74
CA ILE A 101 -7.75 9.23 1.96
C ILE A 101 -7.80 8.85 0.50
N GLN A 102 -8.29 9.79 -0.30
CA GLN A 102 -8.28 9.72 -1.73
C GLN A 102 -7.17 10.63 -2.27
N LEU A 103 -6.13 9.99 -2.81
CA LEU A 103 -5.09 10.66 -3.60
C LEU A 103 -5.59 10.84 -5.03
N ARG A 104 -5.31 11.99 -5.64
CA ARG A 104 -5.65 12.31 -7.02
C ARG A 104 -4.45 12.98 -7.71
N SER A 105 -4.11 12.55 -8.91
CA SER A 105 -3.06 13.18 -9.72
C SER A 105 -3.36 13.03 -11.21
N TYR A 106 -2.64 13.78 -12.04
CA TYR A 106 -2.59 13.55 -13.49
C TYR A 106 -1.50 12.55 -13.89
N ASP A 107 -0.51 12.33 -13.01
CA ASP A 107 0.59 11.39 -13.20
C ASP A 107 0.44 10.17 -12.28
N ASN A 108 1.07 9.04 -12.64
CA ASN A 108 1.04 7.83 -11.82
C ASN A 108 2.24 7.76 -10.86
N GLU A 109 3.45 8.06 -11.33
CA GLU A 109 4.70 7.87 -10.57
C GLU A 109 4.71 8.59 -9.22
N ASN A 110 4.50 9.92 -9.20
CA ASN A 110 4.43 10.70 -7.96
C ASN A 110 3.31 10.22 -7.02
N LEU A 111 2.18 9.79 -7.58
CA LEU A 111 1.01 9.31 -6.84
C LEU A 111 1.23 7.90 -6.25
N ASP A 112 1.98 7.04 -6.94
CA ASP A 112 2.40 5.73 -6.47
C ASP A 112 3.45 5.88 -5.36
N PHE A 113 4.53 6.62 -5.63
CA PHE A 113 5.58 6.93 -4.66
C PHE A 113 5.03 7.54 -3.36
N PHE A 114 4.14 8.54 -3.47
CA PHE A 114 3.53 9.18 -2.31
C PHE A 114 2.57 8.25 -1.57
N SER A 115 1.91 7.33 -2.27
CA SER A 115 1.07 6.31 -1.61
C SER A 115 1.89 5.29 -0.82
N ASP A 116 3.08 4.94 -1.29
CA ASP A 116 4.03 4.08 -0.57
C ASP A 116 4.58 4.79 0.67
N PHE A 117 5.03 6.03 0.51
CA PHE A 117 5.46 6.89 1.61
C PHE A 117 4.40 7.00 2.72
N ILE A 118 3.14 7.29 2.35
CA ILE A 118 2.02 7.38 3.29
C ILE A 118 1.83 6.09 4.11
N LEU A 119 1.96 4.92 3.48
CA LEU A 119 1.87 3.63 4.18
C LEU A 119 3.02 3.42 5.16
N ARG A 120 4.27 3.76 4.77
CA ARG A 120 5.45 3.62 5.64
C ARG A 120 5.29 4.46 6.91
N VAL A 121 4.82 5.71 6.80
CA VAL A 121 4.58 6.58 7.96
C VAL A 121 3.50 5.98 8.87
N GLY A 122 2.40 5.47 8.31
CA GLY A 122 1.34 4.85 9.08
C GLY A 122 1.79 3.58 9.82
N TYR A 123 2.63 2.76 9.20
CA TYR A 123 3.23 1.58 9.83
C TYR A 123 3.99 1.94 11.11
N TYR A 124 4.88 2.95 11.04
CA TYR A 124 5.65 3.42 12.20
C TYR A 124 4.81 4.04 13.32
N LEU A 125 3.61 4.55 13.00
CA LEU A 125 2.64 5.04 13.98
C LEU A 125 1.73 3.93 14.55
N GLY A 126 1.98 2.66 14.21
CA GLY A 126 1.16 1.53 14.67
C GLY A 126 -0.21 1.44 13.97
N MET A 127 -0.48 2.25 12.95
CA MET A 127 -1.79 2.36 12.31
C MET A 127 -2.02 1.16 11.36
N PRO A 128 -3.11 0.39 11.50
CA PRO A 128 -3.46 -0.63 10.53
C PRO A 128 -4.12 -0.01 9.31
N MET A 129 -3.51 -0.28 8.15
CA MET A 129 -3.79 0.44 6.91
C MET A 129 -3.98 -0.51 5.73
N THR A 130 -5.06 -0.30 4.97
CA THR A 130 -5.23 -0.94 3.67
C THR A 130 -4.53 -0.11 2.59
N GLY A 131 -3.68 -0.78 1.80
CA GLY A 131 -2.86 -0.17 0.75
C GLY A 131 -3.64 0.55 -0.36
N PRO A 132 -2.93 1.24 -1.28
CA PRO A 132 -3.51 2.11 -2.30
C PRO A 132 -4.39 1.33 -3.29
N LYS A 133 -5.68 1.22 -2.98
CA LYS A 133 -6.67 0.62 -3.87
C LYS A 133 -6.82 1.52 -5.10
N PRO A 134 -6.55 1.03 -6.32
CA PRO A 134 -6.79 1.80 -7.53
C PRO A 134 -8.29 2.04 -7.69
N LEU A 135 -8.67 3.30 -7.83
CA LEU A 135 -10.03 3.70 -8.21
C LEU A 135 -10.06 4.01 -9.72
N PRO A 136 -11.22 3.86 -10.38
CA PRO A 136 -11.34 4.13 -11.82
C PRO A 136 -10.91 5.57 -12.15
N THR A 137 -10.04 5.67 -13.15
CA THR A 137 -9.51 6.93 -13.67
C THR A 137 -10.64 7.76 -14.27
N ARG A 138 -10.68 9.06 -13.98
CA ARG A 138 -11.59 9.97 -14.72
C ARG A 138 -10.87 10.37 -16.00
N ARG A 139 -11.50 10.19 -17.15
CA ARG A 139 -10.97 10.69 -18.42
C ARG A 139 -11.87 11.80 -18.94
N GLU A 140 -11.33 13.01 -18.97
CA GLU A 140 -11.97 14.19 -19.55
C GLU A 140 -11.44 14.33 -20.98
N ARG A 141 -12.32 14.57 -21.96
CA ARG A 141 -11.93 14.77 -23.36
C ARG A 141 -12.54 16.05 -23.90
N TRP A 142 -11.79 16.78 -24.70
CA TRP A 142 -12.27 17.96 -25.42
C TRP A 142 -11.65 18.03 -26.81
N THR A 143 -12.35 18.70 -27.73
CA THR A 143 -11.91 18.82 -29.13
C THR A 143 -11.74 20.29 -29.48
N VAL A 144 -10.58 20.68 -30.01
CA VAL A 144 -10.27 22.05 -30.41
C VAL A 144 -10.02 22.11 -31.91
N ILE A 145 -10.32 23.23 -32.57
CA ILE A 145 -9.93 23.47 -33.96
C ILE A 145 -8.42 23.71 -33.98
N ARG A 146 -7.68 23.05 -34.90
CA ARG A 146 -6.21 23.19 -34.97
C ARG A 146 -5.74 24.57 -35.42
N SER A 147 -6.46 25.16 -36.38
CA SER A 147 -6.19 26.51 -36.88
C SER A 147 -6.81 27.56 -35.96
N PRO A 148 -6.17 28.72 -35.74
CA PRO A 148 -6.78 29.85 -35.05
C PRO A 148 -8.02 30.41 -35.77
N PHE A 149 -8.20 30.14 -37.07
CA PHE A 149 -9.33 30.68 -37.85
C PHE A 149 -9.90 29.71 -38.89
N ALA A 150 -11.23 29.73 -39.05
CA ALA A 150 -12.10 29.16 -40.09
C ALA A 150 -12.01 27.65 -40.45
N GLN A 151 -10.94 26.92 -40.13
CA GLN A 151 -10.72 25.55 -40.61
C GLN A 151 -11.41 24.47 -39.75
N ALA A 152 -12.72 24.58 -39.53
CA ALA A 152 -13.48 23.73 -38.60
C ALA A 152 -13.49 22.20 -38.92
N LYS A 153 -13.09 21.79 -40.12
CA LYS A 153 -12.88 20.38 -40.50
C LYS A 153 -11.62 19.77 -39.85
N SER A 154 -10.64 20.60 -39.49
CA SER A 154 -9.38 20.18 -38.86
C SER A 154 -9.49 20.35 -37.33
N LYS A 155 -9.81 19.26 -36.64
CA LYS A 155 -9.95 19.21 -35.18
C LYS A 155 -8.91 18.30 -34.56
N GLU A 156 -8.56 18.59 -33.31
CA GLU A 156 -7.65 17.81 -32.48
C GLU A 156 -8.34 17.41 -31.18
N ASN A 157 -8.10 16.16 -30.76
CA ASN A 157 -8.68 15.58 -29.55
C ASN A 157 -7.64 15.62 -28.44
N PHE A 158 -7.96 16.29 -27.35
CA PHE A 158 -7.16 16.30 -26.12
C PHE A 158 -7.86 15.47 -25.06
N GLU A 159 -7.08 14.83 -24.18
CA GLU A 159 -7.61 14.14 -23.01
C GLU A 159 -6.77 14.39 -21.76
N ARG A 160 -7.44 14.41 -20.61
CA ARG A 160 -6.83 14.51 -19.28
C ARG A 160 -7.32 13.35 -18.43
N HIS A 161 -6.37 12.58 -17.89
CA HIS A 161 -6.65 11.46 -17.00
C HIS A 161 -6.41 11.90 -15.57
N THR A 162 -7.42 11.80 -14.71
CA THR A 162 -7.24 11.91 -13.25
C THR A 162 -7.13 10.50 -12.68
N HIS A 163 -5.91 10.13 -12.33
CA HIS A 163 -5.58 8.93 -11.59
C HIS A 163 -5.99 9.10 -10.13
N LYS A 164 -6.51 8.03 -9.51
CA LYS A 164 -7.11 8.07 -8.17
C LYS A 164 -6.73 6.83 -7.38
N ARG A 165 -6.21 6.99 -6.16
CA ARG A 165 -6.00 5.88 -5.21
C ARG A 165 -6.77 6.14 -3.93
N LEU A 166 -7.20 5.07 -3.28
CA LEU A 166 -7.85 5.10 -1.98
C LEU A 166 -7.01 4.35 -0.96
N ILE A 167 -6.71 5.00 0.15
CA ILE A 167 -6.04 4.44 1.32
C ILE A 167 -7.05 4.49 2.46
N ARG A 168 -7.18 3.41 3.24
CA ARG A 168 -8.12 3.33 4.38
C ARG A 168 -7.35 3.06 5.66
N VAL A 169 -7.67 3.84 6.69
CA VAL A 169 -7.13 3.76 8.05
C VAL A 169 -8.17 3.12 8.95
N TRP A 170 -7.74 2.12 9.71
CA TRP A 170 -8.57 1.39 10.66
C TRP A 170 -8.07 1.58 12.09
N ASP A 171 -8.91 1.30 13.08
CA ASP A 171 -8.54 1.00 14.49
C ASP A 171 -7.45 1.91 15.13
N THR A 172 -7.44 3.21 14.80
CA THR A 172 -6.43 4.21 15.22
C THR A 172 -7.05 5.33 16.07
N GLU A 173 -6.32 5.81 17.09
CA GLU A 173 -6.72 6.99 17.86
C GLU A 173 -6.74 8.30 17.02
N THR A 174 -7.67 9.19 17.34
CA THR A 174 -7.83 10.48 16.64
C THR A 174 -6.59 11.38 16.74
N GLU A 175 -5.85 11.35 17.85
CA GLU A 175 -4.61 12.12 18.01
C GLU A 175 -3.49 11.64 17.08
N VAL A 176 -3.26 10.33 17.04
CA VAL A 176 -2.28 9.69 16.14
C VAL A 176 -2.62 9.97 14.68
N LEU A 177 -3.90 9.88 14.32
CA LEU A 177 -4.41 10.23 12.98
C LEU A 177 -4.13 11.71 12.63
N ASN A 178 -4.29 12.63 13.58
CA ASN A 178 -3.99 14.05 13.36
C ASN A 178 -2.48 14.31 13.18
N ILE A 179 -1.63 13.65 13.95
CA ILE A 179 -0.16 13.69 13.80
C ILE A 179 0.22 13.19 12.40
N TRP A 180 -0.35 12.07 11.98
CA TRP A 180 -0.11 11.46 10.67
C TRP A 180 -0.56 12.37 9.51
N LEU A 181 -1.78 12.92 9.55
CA LEU A 181 -2.26 13.89 8.57
C LEU A 181 -1.36 15.14 8.50
N SER A 182 -0.92 15.65 9.64
CA SER A 182 0.02 16.77 9.72
C SER A 182 1.36 16.46 9.06
N TYR A 183 1.89 15.25 9.29
CA TYR A 183 3.13 14.79 8.67
C TYR A 183 3.01 14.67 7.13
N ILE A 184 1.92 14.08 6.65
CA ILE A 184 1.62 13.94 5.21
C ILE A 184 1.51 15.32 4.55
N ASN A 185 0.79 16.26 5.16
CA ASN A 185 0.64 17.61 4.63
C ASN A 185 1.97 18.39 4.61
N LYS A 186 2.83 18.18 5.62
CA LYS A 186 4.18 18.78 5.67
C LYS A 186 5.10 18.23 4.57
N HIS A 187 4.97 16.95 4.24
CA HIS A 187 5.81 16.24 3.29
C HIS A 187 5.07 15.88 1.98
N ALA A 188 4.12 16.71 1.57
CA ALA A 188 3.32 16.51 0.36
C ALA A 188 4.18 16.63 -0.92
N ILE A 189 4.03 15.68 -1.85
CA ILE A 189 4.72 15.72 -3.14
C ILE A 189 3.98 16.61 -4.16
N THR A 190 4.71 17.07 -5.17
CA THR A 190 4.14 17.86 -6.27
C THR A 190 3.20 17.02 -7.15
N GLY A 191 2.16 17.68 -7.69
CA GLY A 191 1.19 17.06 -8.60
C GLY A 191 0.16 16.12 -7.96
N VAL A 192 0.22 15.86 -6.64
CA VAL A 192 -0.74 15.00 -5.93
C VAL A 192 -1.65 15.82 -5.03
N GLY A 193 -2.95 15.83 -5.35
CA GLY A 193 -4.01 16.36 -4.50
C GLY A 193 -4.52 15.32 -3.51
N ILE A 194 -4.76 15.73 -2.27
CA ILE A 194 -5.24 14.87 -1.17
C ILE A 194 -6.66 15.29 -0.79
N LYS A 195 -7.58 14.32 -0.68
CA LYS A 195 -8.83 14.47 0.05
C LYS A 195 -8.86 13.45 1.19
N CYS A 196 -9.10 13.90 2.41
CA CYS A 196 -9.37 13.04 3.55
C CYS A 196 -10.85 13.18 3.95
N ASN A 197 -11.54 12.09 4.24
CA ASN A 197 -12.73 12.12 5.08
C ASN A 197 -12.42 11.36 6.38
N VAL A 198 -12.86 11.90 7.51
CA VAL A 198 -12.62 11.34 8.85
C VAL A 198 -13.96 10.98 9.46
N PHE A 199 -14.05 9.78 10.03
CA PHE A 199 -15.23 9.22 10.66
C PHE A 199 -15.02 9.24 12.18
N LYS A 200 -15.69 10.16 12.87
CA LYS A 200 -15.74 10.19 14.33
C LYS A 200 -17.00 9.45 14.80
N ARG A 201 -16.84 8.57 15.79
CA ARG A 201 -17.96 8.01 16.55
C ARG A 201 -18.28 8.95 17.71
N ALA A 202 -19.56 9.24 17.89
CA ALA A 202 -20.07 10.19 18.87
C ALA A 202 -21.30 9.59 19.58
N GLY A 203 -21.68 10.15 20.72
CA GLY A 203 -22.92 9.79 21.39
C GLY A 203 -24.16 10.34 20.68
N LEU A 204 -25.34 10.04 21.22
CA LEU A 204 -26.58 10.72 20.81
C LEU A 204 -26.62 12.17 21.35
N ASP A 205 -25.98 12.43 22.49
CA ASP A 205 -25.96 13.72 23.19
C ASP A 205 -24.91 14.70 22.62
N LEU A 206 -25.13 15.15 21.38
CA LEU A 206 -24.18 16.01 20.64
C LEU A 206 -23.74 17.27 21.41
N GLU A 207 -24.62 17.89 22.22
CA GLU A 207 -24.27 19.06 23.03
C GLU A 207 -23.12 18.83 24.02
N LYS A 208 -22.99 17.60 24.55
CA LYS A 208 -21.91 17.25 25.49
C LYS A 208 -20.60 17.13 24.73
N ASP A 209 -20.63 16.50 23.55
CA ASP A 209 -19.47 16.32 22.69
C ASP A 209 -18.94 17.66 22.17
N GLU A 210 -19.81 18.61 21.79
CA GLU A 210 -19.41 19.98 21.40
C GLU A 210 -18.76 20.77 22.56
N LYS A 211 -19.31 20.66 23.78
CA LYS A 211 -18.73 21.27 24.99
C LYS A 211 -17.33 20.69 25.28
N VAL A 212 -17.16 19.38 25.13
CA VAL A 212 -15.84 18.73 25.23
C VAL A 212 -14.88 19.23 24.15
N GLU A 213 -15.27 19.25 22.87
CA GLU A 213 -14.43 19.73 21.77
C GLU A 213 -13.97 21.18 21.96
N SER A 214 -14.89 22.08 22.33
CA SER A 214 -14.56 23.48 22.61
C SER A 214 -13.57 23.65 23.78
N SER A 215 -13.66 22.80 24.81
CA SER A 215 -12.72 22.81 25.93
C SER A 215 -11.32 22.34 25.52
N ILE A 216 -11.22 21.28 24.71
CA ILE A 216 -9.96 20.78 24.14
C ILE A 216 -9.33 21.87 23.27
N PHE A 217 -10.13 22.54 22.44
CA PHE A 217 -9.66 23.62 21.58
C PHE A 217 -9.09 24.81 22.38
N SER A 218 -9.76 25.22 23.45
CA SER A 218 -9.25 26.25 24.36
C SER A 218 -7.96 25.83 25.08
N SER A 219 -7.83 24.54 25.43
CA SER A 219 -6.59 24.00 26.02
C SER A 219 -5.42 24.04 25.04
N LEU A 220 -5.67 23.71 23.77
CA LEU A 220 -4.68 23.80 22.69
C LEU A 220 -4.28 25.26 22.39
N GLU A 221 -5.23 26.20 22.36
CA GLU A 221 -4.93 27.64 22.18
C GLU A 221 -4.02 28.20 23.30
N LYS A 222 -4.06 27.63 24.51
CA LYS A 222 -3.27 28.09 25.66
C LYS A 222 -1.80 27.64 25.66
N GLN A 223 -1.41 26.67 24.83
CA GLN A 223 -0.02 26.17 24.76
C GLN A 223 0.89 27.18 24.03
N PRO A 224 1.78 27.91 24.73
CA PRO A 224 2.51 29.01 24.12
C PRO A 224 3.66 28.49 23.25
N GLY A 225 3.67 28.88 21.96
CA GLY A 225 4.81 28.66 21.06
C GLY A 225 4.52 27.88 19.78
N LYS A 226 3.39 27.16 19.69
CA LYS A 226 2.97 26.47 18.46
C LYS A 226 1.92 27.32 17.72
N LYS A 227 2.34 28.05 16.67
CA LYS A 227 1.44 28.82 15.79
C LYS A 227 0.61 27.91 14.87
N TYR A 228 -0.27 27.06 15.41
CA TYR A 228 -1.37 26.53 14.61
C TYR A 228 -2.30 27.69 14.25
N LYS A 229 -2.28 28.07 12.97
CA LYS A 229 -3.25 29.01 12.42
C LYS A 229 -4.64 28.38 12.48
N VAL A 230 -5.41 28.75 13.50
CA VAL A 230 -6.83 28.41 13.68
C VAL A 230 -7.64 28.95 12.51
N TRP A 231 -7.78 28.15 11.44
CA TRP A 231 -8.64 28.47 10.29
C TRP A 231 -10.06 27.93 10.44
N MET A 232 -10.26 26.94 11.33
CA MET A 232 -11.55 26.25 11.47
C MET A 232 -12.63 27.13 12.12
N LYS A 233 -12.24 28.00 13.06
CA LYS A 233 -13.13 28.92 13.79
C LYS A 233 -13.55 30.17 12.99
N LEU A 234 -13.05 30.35 11.77
CA LEU A 234 -13.31 31.53 10.93
C LEU A 234 -14.14 31.20 9.67
N LEU A 235 -14.34 29.92 9.37
CA LEU A 235 -15.13 29.44 8.23
C LEU A 235 -16.61 29.24 8.59
N VAL A 236 -16.91 28.75 9.81
CA VAL A 236 -18.28 28.53 10.27
C VAL A 236 -19.01 29.85 10.55
N THR A 237 -18.36 30.80 11.24
CA THR A 237 -18.96 32.07 11.66
C THR A 237 -19.15 33.09 10.54
N ARG A 238 -18.63 32.82 9.34
CA ARG A 238 -18.68 33.75 8.19
C ARG A 238 -19.68 33.34 7.10
N PHE A 239 -20.37 32.21 7.29
CA PHE A 239 -21.36 31.66 6.34
C PHE A 239 -22.81 31.81 6.83
N TRP A 240 -23.04 32.53 7.94
CA TRP A 240 -24.36 32.77 8.54
C TRP A 240 -24.61 34.27 8.83
N ASN A 241 -24.03 35.13 7.99
CA ASN A 241 -24.23 36.57 7.97
C ASN A 241 -24.12 37.09 6.51
N TYR A 242 -25.01 36.60 5.66
CA TYR A 242 -25.39 37.15 4.34
C TYR A 242 -26.76 36.59 3.95
#